data_AF-A0A925TQF6-F1
#
_entry.id   AF-A0A925TQF6-F1
#
_cell.length_a   1.000
_cell.length_b   1.000
_cell.length_c   1.000
_cell.angle_alpha   90.00
_cell.angle_beta   90.00
_cell.angle_gamma   90.00
#
_symmetry.space_group_name_H-M   'P 1'
#
loop_
_entity.id
_entity.type
_entity.pdbx_description
1 polymer ?
#
loop_
_entity_poly.entity_id
_entity_poly.type
_entity_poly.pdbx_seq_one_letter_code
_entity_poly.pdbx_strand_id
1 'polypeptide(L)'
;MTKKKFLFRSALTAVMLALSVICSPENVQAQGSSLYTGGWRVNLDTTGRKYFRLIVWNQVWARYQEFNPGSAVNSEPAKDYSDIMLRRSRFLIYGQISPDNLLMFHFGINNQTFTSGGDGT
;
A
#
# COMPACT_ATOMS: atom_id res chain seq x y z
N MET A 1 2.02 38.03 -23.43
CA MET A 1 1.06 37.47 -22.43
C MET A 1 0.41 38.64 -21.69
N THR A 2 -0.92 38.78 -21.71
CA THR A 2 -1.63 39.95 -21.15
C THR A 2 -1.63 39.95 -19.61
N LYS A 3 -1.45 41.12 -18.96
CA LYS A 3 -1.37 41.27 -17.49
C LYS A 3 -2.49 40.54 -16.74
N LYS A 4 -3.72 40.52 -17.28
CA LYS A 4 -4.87 39.78 -16.73
C LYS A 4 -4.64 38.26 -16.66
N LYS A 5 -4.01 37.65 -17.67
CA LYS A 5 -3.70 36.22 -17.69
C LYS A 5 -2.57 35.86 -16.70
N PHE A 6 -1.63 36.78 -16.48
CA PHE A 6 -0.57 36.62 -15.48
C PHE A 6 -1.14 36.71 -14.05
N LEU A 7 -1.97 37.73 -13.78
CA LEU A 7 -2.65 37.91 -12.49
C LEU A 7 -3.58 36.75 -12.13
N PHE A 8 -4.31 36.20 -13.10
CA PHE A 8 -5.17 35.03 -12.89
C PHE A 8 -4.36 33.78 -12.53
N ARG A 9 -3.22 33.56 -13.21
CA ARG A 9 -2.32 32.45 -12.91
C ARG A 9 -1.68 32.59 -11.54
N SER A 10 -1.20 33.77 -11.16
CA SER A 10 -0.62 33.98 -9.83
C SER A 10 -1.64 33.81 -8.70
N ALA A 11 -2.89 34.25 -8.92
CA ALA A 11 -3.96 34.04 -7.96
C ALA A 11 -4.31 32.55 -7.81
N LEU A 12 -4.39 31.82 -8.93
CA LEU A 12 -4.66 30.38 -8.90
C LEU A 12 -3.54 29.59 -8.20
N THR A 13 -2.27 29.93 -8.46
CA THR A 13 -1.14 29.30 -7.77
C THR A 13 -1.14 29.63 -6.27
N ALA A 14 -1.48 30.86 -5.89
CA ALA A 14 -1.58 31.25 -4.48
C ALA A 14 -2.72 30.53 -3.75
N VAL A 15 -3.86 30.32 -4.41
CA VAL A 15 -4.99 29.55 -3.86
C VAL A 15 -4.63 28.08 -3.69
N MET A 16 -3.95 27.46 -4.67
CA MET A 16 -3.50 26.07 -4.57
C MET A 16 -2.45 25.88 -3.46
N LEU A 17 -1.53 26.84 -3.30
CA LEU A 17 -0.54 26.81 -2.22
C LEU A 17 -1.22 26.97 -0.85
N ALA A 18 -2.21 27.87 -0.72
CA ALA A 18 -3.00 28.03 0.50
C ALA A 18 -3.82 26.78 0.86
N LEU A 19 -4.40 26.08 -0.13
CA LEU A 19 -5.13 24.83 0.10
C LEU A 19 -4.22 23.70 0.59
N SER A 20 -2.97 23.65 0.12
CA SER A 20 -2.01 22.61 0.51
C SER A 20 -1.59 22.72 1.98
N VAL A 21 -1.55 23.92 2.55
CA VAL A 21 -1.22 24.15 3.97
C VAL A 21 -2.36 23.69 4.89
N ILE A 22 -3.62 23.85 4.47
CA ILE A 22 -4.82 23.39 5.20
C ILE A 22 -4.91 21.85 5.20
N CYS A 23 -4.31 21.19 4.21
CA CYS A 23 -4.24 19.73 4.10
C CYS A 23 -2.90 19.16 4.61
N SER A 24 -2.32 19.78 5.64
CA SER A 24 -1.19 19.16 6.36
C SER A 24 -1.77 18.09 7.30
N PRO A 25 -1.39 16.80 7.19
CA PRO A 25 -1.89 15.78 8.10
C PRO A 25 -1.22 15.96 9.47
N GLU A 26 -1.85 16.73 10.35
CA GLU A 26 -1.42 16.82 11.74
C GLU A 26 -1.83 15.53 12.45
N ASN A 27 -0.85 14.65 12.70
CA ASN A 27 -0.96 13.47 13.56
C ASN A 27 -2.11 12.50 13.22
N VAL A 28 -2.22 12.10 11.95
CA VAL A 28 -2.99 10.90 11.61
C VAL A 28 -2.22 9.68 12.13
N GLN A 29 -2.39 9.34 13.41
CA GLN A 29 -1.97 8.05 13.96
C GLN A 29 -2.93 6.96 13.43
N ALA A 30 -2.80 6.62 12.15
CA ALA A 30 -3.57 5.54 11.52
C ALA A 30 -3.19 4.15 12.06
N GLN A 31 -2.16 4.05 12.90
CA GLN A 31 -1.62 2.79 13.39
C GLN A 31 -1.37 2.87 14.90
N GLY A 32 -2.36 2.46 15.68
CA GLY A 32 -2.25 2.40 17.14
C GLY A 32 -3.60 2.41 17.83
N SER A 33 -4.36 1.31 17.77
CA SER A 33 -5.51 1.13 18.64
C SER A 33 -5.05 0.66 20.01
N SER A 34 -5.63 1.21 21.09
CA SER A 34 -5.43 0.70 22.45
C SER A 34 -5.86 -0.77 22.60
N LEU A 35 -6.81 -1.21 21.77
CA LEU A 35 -7.26 -2.61 21.67
C LEU A 35 -6.27 -3.50 20.91
N TYR A 36 -5.31 -2.92 20.18
CA TYR A 36 -4.27 -3.63 19.43
C TYR A 36 -2.95 -3.70 20.21
N THR A 37 -3.03 -3.80 21.54
CA THR A 37 -1.83 -3.92 22.38
C THR A 37 -1.25 -5.34 22.25
N GLY A 38 -0.14 -5.46 21.50
CA GLY A 38 0.57 -6.72 21.24
C GLY A 38 0.33 -7.34 19.85
N GLY A 39 -0.69 -6.86 19.13
CA GLY A 39 -1.12 -7.43 17.85
C GLY A 39 -1.59 -8.88 17.96
N TRP A 40 -1.49 -9.66 16.89
CA TRP A 40 -1.96 -11.04 16.85
C TRP A 40 -0.91 -12.00 17.45
N ARG A 41 -0.58 -11.77 18.72
CA ARG A 41 0.36 -12.60 19.49
C ARG A 41 -0.43 -13.40 20.52
N VAL A 42 -0.27 -14.71 20.49
CA VAL A 42 -0.82 -15.64 21.48
C VAL A 42 0.34 -16.20 22.29
N ASN A 43 0.35 -15.94 23.59
CA ASN A 43 1.33 -16.53 24.50
C ASN A 43 0.89 -17.96 24.85
N LEU A 44 1.85 -18.89 24.80
CA LEU A 44 1.66 -20.30 25.13
C LEU A 44 2.02 -20.58 26.60
N ASP A 45 2.59 -19.60 27.30
CA ASP A 45 2.93 -19.67 28.71
C ASP A 45 2.64 -18.35 29.44
N THR A 46 2.65 -18.40 30.77
CA THR A 46 2.45 -17.23 31.63
C THR A 46 3.66 -16.30 31.67
N THR A 47 4.84 -16.79 31.27
CA THR A 47 6.07 -15.98 31.21
C THR A 47 6.17 -15.13 29.94
N GLY A 48 5.36 -15.43 28.92
CA GLY A 48 5.36 -14.77 27.61
C GLY A 48 6.55 -15.13 26.73
N ARG A 49 7.44 -16.03 27.16
CA ARG A 49 8.62 -16.44 26.39
C ARG A 49 8.27 -17.40 25.26
N LYS A 50 7.19 -18.16 25.40
CA LYS A 50 6.67 -19.04 24.36
C LYS A 50 5.45 -18.39 23.74
N TYR A 51 5.49 -18.16 22.44
CA TYR A 51 4.40 -17.48 21.76
C TYR A 51 4.30 -17.86 20.29
N PHE A 52 3.15 -17.58 19.72
CA PHE A 52 2.90 -17.58 18.29
C PHE A 52 2.43 -16.18 17.89
N ARG A 53 2.85 -15.71 16.72
CA ARG A 53 2.43 -14.42 16.18
C ARG A 53 2.07 -14.54 14.71
N LEU A 54 0.95 -13.94 14.34
CA LEU A 54 0.61 -13.65 12.96
C LEU A 54 0.94 -12.18 12.63
N ILE A 55 1.61 -11.99 11.51
CA ILE A 55 1.81 -10.69 10.88
C ILE A 55 1.24 -10.77 9.46
N VAL A 56 0.41 -9.79 9.12
CA VAL A 56 -0.10 -9.60 7.77
C VAL A 56 0.46 -8.30 7.22
N TRP A 57 1.07 -8.36 6.04
CA TRP A 57 1.60 -7.18 5.36
C TRP A 57 1.14 -7.14 3.90
N ASN A 58 0.42 -6.08 3.56
CA ASN A 58 -0.08 -5.83 2.22
C ASN A 58 0.54 -4.54 1.64
N GLN A 59 0.98 -4.61 0.39
CA GLN A 59 1.47 -3.48 -0.38
C GLN A 59 0.60 -3.33 -1.64
N VAL A 60 -0.07 -2.17 -1.75
CA VAL A 60 -1.00 -1.87 -2.85
C VAL A 60 -0.37 -0.86 -3.82
N TRP A 61 -0.31 -1.31 -5.08
CA TRP A 61 -0.17 -0.61 -6.35
C TRP A 61 -1.33 0.32 -6.71
N ALA A 62 -1.12 1.62 -6.93
CA ALA A 62 -1.99 2.39 -7.83
C ALA A 62 -1.08 3.09 -8.83
N ARG A 63 -1.26 2.81 -10.13
CA ARG A 63 -0.37 3.31 -11.17
C ARG A 63 -1.16 3.85 -12.35
N TYR A 64 -0.58 4.87 -12.97
CA TYR A 64 -0.93 5.38 -14.28
C TYR A 64 0.35 5.42 -15.11
N GLN A 65 0.28 4.92 -16.34
CA GLN A 65 1.42 4.82 -17.25
C GLN A 65 0.97 5.22 -18.65
N GLU A 66 1.76 6.07 -19.31
CA GLU A 66 1.63 6.35 -20.73
C GLU A 66 2.60 5.45 -21.51
N PHE A 67 2.14 4.89 -22.60
CA PHE A 67 2.91 3.93 -23.38
C PHE A 67 3.46 4.52 -24.67
N ASN A 68 4.55 3.92 -25.13
CA ASN A 68 5.11 4.23 -26.43
C ASN A 68 4.19 3.73 -27.55
N PRO A 69 4.17 4.38 -28.73
CA PRO A 69 3.41 3.90 -29.89
C PRO A 69 3.72 2.44 -30.22
N GLY A 70 2.68 1.64 -30.47
CA GLY A 70 2.81 0.20 -30.75
C GLY A 70 2.85 -0.70 -29.52
N SER A 71 2.72 -0.15 -28.30
CA SER A 71 2.54 -0.95 -27.09
C SER A 71 1.13 -1.55 -27.03
N ALA A 72 1.02 -2.76 -26.48
CA ALA A 72 -0.24 -3.43 -26.30
C ALA A 72 -0.37 -3.96 -24.86
N VAL A 73 -1.59 -3.91 -24.32
CA VAL A 73 -1.97 -4.55 -23.06
C VAL A 73 -2.96 -5.65 -23.40
N ASN A 74 -2.71 -6.88 -22.94
CA ASN A 74 -3.57 -8.03 -23.25
C ASN A 74 -3.83 -8.21 -24.75
N SER A 75 -2.83 -7.96 -25.59
CA SER A 75 -2.88 -8.02 -27.06
C SER A 75 -3.69 -6.90 -27.74
N GLU A 76 -4.22 -5.94 -26.99
CA GLU A 76 -4.89 -4.77 -27.53
C GLU A 76 -3.98 -3.53 -27.50
N PRO A 77 -3.84 -2.79 -28.61
CA PRO A 77 -3.05 -1.56 -28.64
C PRO A 77 -3.55 -0.55 -27.60
N ALA A 78 -2.66 -0.10 -26.71
CA ALA A 78 -2.98 0.82 -25.63
C ALA A 78 -2.02 2.00 -25.66
N LYS A 79 -2.56 3.22 -25.51
CA LYS A 79 -1.77 4.46 -25.40
C LYS A 79 -1.44 4.81 -23.96
N ASP A 80 -2.30 4.40 -23.04
CA ASP A 80 -2.16 4.58 -21.61
C ASP A 80 -2.72 3.37 -20.86
N TYR A 81 -2.39 3.27 -19.58
CA TYR A 81 -2.86 2.21 -18.71
C TYR A 81 -2.92 2.66 -17.26
N SER A 82 -4.02 2.31 -16.62
CA SER A 82 -4.28 2.57 -15.21
C SER A 82 -4.56 1.26 -14.51
N ASP A 83 -3.88 0.97 -13.40
CA ASP A 83 -4.18 -0.21 -12.61
C ASP A 83 -4.06 -0.01 -11.11
N ILE A 84 -4.84 -0.83 -10.41
CA ILE A 84 -4.66 -1.08 -8.99
C ILE A 84 -4.23 -2.53 -8.85
N MET A 85 -3.17 -2.77 -8.07
CA MET A 85 -2.60 -4.10 -7.93
C MET A 85 -2.16 -4.40 -6.51
N LEU A 86 -2.16 -5.66 -6.12
CA LEU A 86 -1.46 -6.12 -4.92
C LEU A 86 -0.03 -6.50 -5.30
N ARG A 87 0.93 -5.61 -5.02
CA ARG A 87 2.34 -5.88 -5.32
C ARG A 87 2.85 -7.06 -4.50
N ARG A 88 2.48 -7.08 -3.22
CA ARG A 88 2.81 -8.11 -2.21
C ARG A 88 1.68 -8.20 -1.20
N SER A 89 1.15 -9.40 -1.02
CA SER A 89 0.28 -9.73 0.12
C SER A 89 0.88 -10.93 0.82
N ARG A 90 1.24 -10.77 2.08
CA ARG A 90 2.03 -11.74 2.83
C ARG A 90 1.42 -12.02 4.19
N PHE A 91 1.46 -13.30 4.52
CA PHE A 91 1.11 -13.85 5.81
C PHE A 91 2.37 -14.47 6.38
N LEU A 92 2.82 -13.90 7.48
CA LEU A 92 3.95 -14.38 8.23
C LEU A 92 3.45 -14.90 9.56
N ILE A 93 3.60 -16.19 9.76
CA ILE A 93 3.34 -16.88 10.99
C ILE A 93 4.71 -17.19 11.60
N TYR A 94 4.95 -16.82 12.85
CA TYR A 94 6.14 -17.29 13.54
C TYR A 94 5.88 -17.53 15.02
N GLY A 95 6.60 -18.48 15.60
CA GLY A 95 6.47 -18.80 17.01
C GLY A 95 7.77 -19.26 17.63
N GLN A 96 8.01 -18.83 18.87
CA GLN A 96 9.15 -19.24 19.67
C GLN A 96 8.71 -20.38 20.58
N ILE A 97 9.22 -21.59 20.32
CA ILE A 97 8.82 -22.83 21.01
C ILE A 97 9.74 -23.10 22.22
N SER A 98 11.02 -22.74 22.08
CA SER A 98 12.03 -22.73 23.15
C SER A 98 12.89 -21.45 23.04
N PRO A 99 13.73 -21.12 24.03
CA PRO A 99 14.57 -19.93 24.00
C PRO A 99 15.37 -19.79 22.69
N ASP A 100 15.85 -20.91 22.15
CA ASP A 100 16.74 -20.94 20.98
C ASP A 100 16.06 -21.40 19.67
N ASN A 101 14.78 -21.79 19.71
CA ASN A 101 14.08 -22.32 18.53
C ASN A 101 12.88 -21.45 18.16
N LEU A 102 12.97 -20.83 16.98
CA LEU A 102 11.89 -20.08 16.34
C LEU A 102 11.48 -20.80 15.06
N LEU A 103 10.19 -21.12 14.95
CA LEU A 103 9.58 -21.63 13.74
C LEU A 103 8.91 -20.48 12.99
N MET A 104 9.10 -20.41 11.67
CA MET A 104 8.54 -19.36 10.83
C MET A 104 7.97 -19.95 9.54
N PHE A 105 6.71 -19.65 9.28
CA PHE A 105 6.03 -19.92 8.02
C PHE A 105 5.70 -18.60 7.34
N HIS A 106 6.07 -18.49 6.07
CA HIS A 106 5.80 -17.30 5.27
C HIS A 106 5.20 -17.73 3.95
N PHE A 107 3.99 -17.26 3.67
CA PHE A 107 3.30 -17.48 2.41
C PHE A 107 2.61 -16.21 1.96
N GLY A 108 2.30 -16.12 0.67
CA GLY A 108 1.70 -14.93 0.11
C GLY A 108 1.69 -14.92 -1.41
N ILE A 109 0.95 -13.96 -1.95
CA ILE A 109 0.85 -13.71 -3.38
C ILE A 109 1.66 -12.47 -3.76
N ASN A 110 2.17 -12.46 -4.98
CA ASN A 110 2.92 -11.33 -5.52
C ASN A 110 2.30 -10.87 -6.82
N ASN A 111 2.27 -9.55 -6.99
CA ASN A 111 2.00 -8.88 -8.25
C ASN A 111 0.65 -9.24 -8.89
N GLN A 112 -0.39 -9.35 -8.06
CA GLN A 112 -1.75 -9.64 -8.51
C GLN A 112 -2.38 -8.35 -9.05
N THR A 113 -2.75 -8.36 -10.33
CA THR A 113 -3.46 -7.26 -11.00
C THR A 113 -4.88 -7.71 -11.35
N PHE A 114 -5.83 -6.77 -11.42
CA PHE A 114 -7.20 -7.09 -11.88
C PHE A 114 -7.25 -7.52 -13.36
N THR A 115 -6.26 -7.12 -14.14
CA THR A 115 -6.19 -7.34 -15.59
C THR A 115 -5.49 -8.63 -16.02
N SER A 116 -4.77 -9.29 -15.11
CA SER A 116 -4.03 -10.53 -15.40
C SER A 116 -4.31 -11.65 -14.38
N GLY A 117 -5.08 -11.38 -13.33
CA GLY A 117 -5.15 -12.21 -12.13
C GLY A 117 -6.46 -12.96 -11.87
N GLY A 118 -7.49 -12.82 -12.70
CA GLY A 118 -8.76 -13.54 -12.52
C GLY A 118 -9.65 -13.40 -13.74
N ASP A 119 -9.96 -14.54 -14.38
CA ASP A 119 -10.79 -14.75 -15.58
C ASP A 119 -10.72 -13.65 -16.65
N GLY A 120 -9.85 -13.89 -17.64
CA GLY A 120 -9.93 -13.25 -18.94
C GLY A 120 -11.13 -13.78 -19.73
N THR A 121 -12.29 -13.16 -19.52
CA THR A 121 -13.39 -13.10 -20.50
C THR A 121 -13.65 -11.67 -20.88
#